data_AF-A0A659R189-F1
#
_entry.id   AF-A0A659R189-F1
#
_cell.length_a   1.000
_cell.length_b   1.000
_cell.length_c   1.000
_cell.angle_alpha   90.00
_cell.angle_beta   90.00
_cell.angle_gamma   90.00
#
_symmetry.space_group_name_H-M   'P 1'
#
loop_
_entity.id
_entity.type
_entity.pdbx_description
1 polymer ?
#
loop_
_entity_poly.entity_id
_entity_poly.type
_entity_poly.pdbx_seq_one_letter_code
_entity_poly.pdbx_strand_id
1 'polypeptide(L)' 'MCGIVGIAGVMPVNQSIYDALTVLQHRGQDAAGIITIDANNCFRLRKANGLVNDIFEARHMQRLQGNMG' A
#
# COMPACT_ATOMS: atom_id res chain seq x y z
N MET A 1 11.44 -12.87 6.23
CA MET A 1 10.05 -13.01 6.72
C MET A 1 9.19 -12.05 5.90
N CYS A 2 7.86 -12.20 5.84
CA CYS A 2 6.97 -11.27 5.13
C CYS A 2 5.76 -10.89 6.01
N GLY A 3 5.20 -9.70 5.79
CA GLY A 3 3.93 -9.25 6.36
C GLY A 3 2.93 -8.93 5.24
N ILE A 4 1.64 -9.16 5.50
CA ILE A 4 0.56 -8.86 4.55
C ILE A 4 -0.57 -8.12 5.27
N VAL A 5 -1.28 -7.28 4.54
CA VAL A 5 -2.50 -6.59 4.97
C VAL A 5 -3.42 -6.47 3.76
N GLY A 6 -4.73 -6.50 4.00
CA GLY A 6 -5.75 -6.19 2.99
C GLY A 6 -6.92 -5.48 3.66
N ILE A 7 -7.50 -4.50 2.97
CA ILE A 7 -8.60 -3.68 3.46
C ILE A 7 -9.70 -3.63 2.39
N ALA A 8 -10.91 -4.04 2.76
CA ALA A 8 -12.12 -3.82 1.99
C ALA A 8 -12.98 -2.77 2.70
N GLY A 9 -12.90 -1.52 2.25
CA GLY A 9 -13.53 -0.37 2.89
C GLY A 9 -14.60 0.31 2.04
N VAL A 10 -15.17 1.37 2.61
CA VAL A 10 -16.14 2.27 1.94
C VAL A 10 -15.55 3.68 1.69
N MET A 11 -14.27 3.87 2.00
CA MET A 11 -13.48 5.09 1.83
C MET A 11 -12.08 4.73 1.33
N PRO A 12 -11.26 5.69 0.85
CA PRO A 12 -9.92 5.41 0.35
C PRO A 12 -9.04 4.67 1.37
N VAL A 13 -8.34 3.60 0.93
CA VAL A 13 -7.61 2.69 1.84
C VAL A 13 -6.09 2.80 1.76
N ASN A 14 -5.53 3.56 0.82
CA ASN A 14 -4.08 3.65 0.59
C ASN A 14 -3.28 4.04 1.84
N GLN A 15 -3.72 5.05 2.59
CA GLN A 15 -3.05 5.48 3.82
C GLN A 15 -3.16 4.42 4.92
N SER A 16 -4.34 3.82 5.10
CA SER A 16 -4.54 2.78 6.10
C SER A 16 -3.68 1.53 5.82
N ILE A 17 -3.51 1.16 4.55
CA ILE A 17 -2.59 0.08 4.16
C ILE A 17 -1.14 0.47 4.46
N TYR A 18 -0.73 1.70 4.12
CA TYR A 18 0.62 2.21 4.42
C TYR A 18 0.93 2.19 5.92
N ASP A 19 0.00 2.65 6.75
CA ASP A 19 0.14 2.68 8.21
C ASP A 19 0.24 1.26 8.77
N ALA A 20 -0.59 0.34 8.28
CA ALA A 20 -0.54 -1.07 8.69
C ALA A 20 0.79 -1.74 8.28
N LEU A 21 1.28 -1.49 7.07
CA LEU A 21 2.58 -1.99 6.62
C LEU A 21 3.73 -1.42 7.47
N THR A 22 3.64 -0.17 7.91
CA THR A 22 4.63 0.45 8.79
C THR A 22 4.71 -0.28 10.14
N VAL A 23 3.58 -0.65 10.73
CA VAL A 23 3.56 -1.45 11.97
C VAL A 23 4.08 -2.88 11.73
N LEU A 24 3.81 -3.45 10.55
CA LEU A 24 4.29 -4.77 10.14
C LEU A 24 5.74 -4.79 9.62
N GLN A 25 6.46 -3.65 9.59
CA GLN A 25 7.81 -3.53 9.02
C GLN A 25 8.83 -4.50 9.66
N HIS A 26 8.65 -4.85 10.94
CA HIS A 26 9.48 -5.85 11.63
C HIS A 26 9.39 -7.25 10.99
N ARG A 27 8.37 -7.52 10.16
CA ARG A 27 8.21 -8.77 9.44
C ARG A 27 8.94 -8.81 8.11
N GLY A 28 9.49 -7.71 7.60
CA GLY A 28 10.25 -7.68 6.34
C GLY A 28 10.66 -6.26 5.97
N GLN A 29 11.93 -6.07 5.59
CA GLN A 29 12.53 -4.76 5.36
C GLN A 29 13.18 -4.61 3.97
N ASP A 30 13.27 -5.71 3.20
CA ASP A 30 13.92 -5.72 1.89
C ASP A 30 13.10 -5.00 0.81
N ALA A 31 11.77 -5.06 0.91
CA ALA A 31 10.84 -4.48 -0.06
C ALA A 31 9.43 -4.28 0.54
N ALA A 32 8.64 -3.43 -0.09
CA ALA A 32 7.22 -3.27 0.20
C ALA A 32 6.40 -3.01 -1.07
N GLY A 33 5.09 -3.20 -0.97
CA GLY A 33 4.16 -3.00 -2.09
C GLY A 33 2.72 -2.78 -1.64
N ILE A 34 2.01 -1.91 -2.36
CA ILE A 34 0.57 -1.66 -2.21
C ILE A 34 -0.06 -1.75 -3.60
N ILE A 35 -1.18 -2.47 -3.68
CA ILE A 35 -2.05 -2.50 -4.86
C ILE A 35 -3.47 -2.13 -4.42
N THR A 36 -4.14 -1.25 -5.16
CA THR A 36 -5.55 -0.91 -4.92
C THR A 36 -6.38 -1.11 -6.18
N ILE A 37 -7.70 -1.22 -6.02
CA ILE A 37 -8.68 -1.24 -7.12
C ILE A 37 -9.34 0.13 -7.18
N ASP A 38 -9.15 0.86 -8.27
CA ASP A 38 -9.74 2.18 -8.45
C ASP A 38 -11.22 2.13 -8.87
N ALA A 39 -11.84 3.31 -9.00
CA ALA A 39 -13.24 3.45 -9.42
C ALA A 39 -13.53 2.92 -10.84
N ASN A 40 -12.50 2.76 -11.68
CA ASN A 40 -12.61 2.20 -13.01
C ASN A 40 -12.35 0.68 -13.02
N ASN A 41 -12.37 0.04 -11.85
CA ASN A 41 -12.04 -1.38 -11.66
C ASN A 41 -10.63 -1.75 -12.18
N CYS A 42 -9.70 -0.80 -12.15
CA CYS A 42 -8.32 -0.99 -12.59
C CYS A 42 -7.37 -1.10 -11.40
N PHE A 43 -6.39 -1.98 -11.51
CA PHE A 43 -5.33 -2.09 -10.51
C PHE A 43 -4.38 -0.89 -10.54
N ARG A 44 -4.10 -0.33 -9.37
CA ARG A 44 -3.09 0.71 -9.15
C ARG A 44 -2.01 0.13 -8.25
N LEU A 45 -0.80 -0.07 -8.77
CA LEU A 45 0.30 -0.75 -8.07
C LEU A 45 1.48 0.19 -7.84
N ARG A 46 2.02 0.21 -6.62
CA ARG A 46 3.38 0.69 -6.31
C ARG A 46 4.12 -0.39 -5.51
N LYS A 47 5.29 -0.78 -5.99
CA LYS A 47 6.24 -1.65 -5.28
C LYS A 47 7.67 -1.24 -5.58
N ALA A 48 8.57 -1.42 -4.62
CA ALA A 48 10.01 -1.24 -4.77
C ALA A 48 10.75 -1.91 -3.59
N ASN A 49 12.07 -2.03 -3.72
CA ASN A 49 12.94 -2.40 -2.60
C ASN A 49 13.10 -1.22 -1.64
N GLY A 50 13.26 -1.51 -0.35
CA GLY A 50 13.39 -0.52 0.71
C GLY A 50 12.24 -0.56 1.72
N LEU A 51 12.36 0.28 2.75
CA LEU A 51 11.37 0.41 3.82
C LEU A 51 10.09 1.05 3.29
N VAL A 52 8.97 0.82 3.98
CA VAL A 52 7.65 1.37 3.63
C VAL A 52 7.74 2.90 3.48
N ASN A 53 8.37 3.58 4.43
CA ASN A 53 8.51 5.04 4.40
C ASN A 53 9.36 5.58 3.23
N ASP A 54 10.29 4.78 2.71
CA ASP A 54 11.20 5.23 1.64
C ASP A 54 10.55 5.11 0.26
N ILE A 55 9.67 4.12 0.07
CA ILE A 55 9.21 3.76 -1.27
C ILE A 55 7.86 4.37 -1.68
N PHE A 56 7.07 4.88 -0.73
CA PHE A 56 5.75 5.48 -0.97
C PHE A 56 5.74 7.01 -0.78
N GLU A 57 6.33 7.73 -1.73
CA GLU A 57 6.17 9.18 -1.86
C GLU A 57 4.72 9.64 -2.17
N ALA A 58 4.44 10.93 -1.95
CA ALA A 58 3.14 11.56 -2.18
C ALA A 58 2.55 11.28 -3.59
N ARG A 59 3.36 11.34 -4.65
CA ARG A 59 2.93 11.03 -6.03
C ARG A 59 2.44 9.59 -6.20
N HIS A 60 3.00 8.65 -5.43
CA HIS A 60 2.58 7.25 -5.45
C HIS A 60 1.23 7.10 -4.75
N MET A 61 1.07 7.75 -3.59
CA MET A 61 -0.16 7.72 -2.81
C MET A 61 -1.34 8.33 -3.59
N GLN A 62 -1.12 9.42 -4.31
CA GLN A 62 -2.12 10.02 -5.21
C GLN A 62 -2.59 9.07 -6.33
N ARG A 63 -1.73 8.15 -6.77
CA ARG A 63 -2.04 7.16 -7.79
C ARG A 63 -2.76 5.93 -7.23
N LEU A 64 -2.52 5.57 -5.97
CA LEU A 64 -3.14 4.44 -5.27
C LEU A 64 -4.56 4.80 -4.83
N GLN A 65 -5.45 5.04 -5.80
CA GLN A 65 -6.86 5.34 -5.54
C GLN A 65 -7.65 4.04 -5.34
N GLY A 66 -8.74 4.11 -4.58
CA GLY A 66 -9.62 2.97 -4.37
C GLY A 66 -9.97 2.74 -2.92
N ASN A 67 -11.07 2.03 -2.71
CA ASN A 67 -11.58 1.64 -1.39
C ASN A 67 -11.26 0.18 -1.05
N MET A 68 -10.53 -0.52 -1.93
CA MET A 68 -10.07 -1.90 -1.73
C MET A 68 -8.62 -2.03 -2.15
N GLY A 69 -7.82 -2.77 -1.37
CA GLY A 69 -6.40 -3.03 -1.64
C GLY A 69 -5.74 -3.89 -0.58
#